data_AF-A0A7K0PF60-F1
#
_entry.id   AF-A0A7K0PF60-F1
#
_cell.length_a   1.000
_cell.length_b   1.000
_cell.length_c   1.000
_cell.angle_alpha   90.00
_cell.angle_beta   90.00
_cell.angle_gamma   90.00
#
_symmetry.space_group_name_H-M   'P 1'
#
loop_
_entity.id
_entity.type
_entity.pdbx_description
1 polymer ?
#
loop_
_entity_poly.entity_id
_entity_poly.type
_entity_poly.pdbx_seq_one_letter_code
_entity_poly.pdbx_strand_id
1 'polypeptide(L)'
;MTHLLKRFAGTAIAVTGATILLAGCGGDSEDKTPTTTTTRTTATRPATTTTGAAPATTAQDTSQDLGGTNPFAAASPWNTPVQSLDRDRTSNDMIRLAAQQPVEPEDQTDLQRRNFLNLAINLTGWAPGVYPVGTGEPTTLVCRQQPCGAPGALPPSTLRLPADLVSDSGHDGWIILIDQSTDTVWDLWRSRKVGNTLSFEFVRKWALDGDGVGIPASREPNRVPSVRGSGLPLLAGLIRPRELRAGRIPHTLAMAVPGPAATRFVLPAGTTNGLASLRSLPQGARIRLKPSAYRKLNQRRVRSNRIVTIDGRRQRSREVIIQEGRRKRSKGATAVLQALYTYGAIIVDRANSPTLYAQRNANYNGVLASNSLSELKLTDFEVVSLGRLYRDPAAPPPARPSQESR
;
A
#
# COMPACT_ATOMS: atom_id res chain seq x y z
N MET A 1 -35.01 -32.83 27.13
CA MET A 1 -34.99 -33.99 26.22
C MET A 1 -34.84 -33.44 24.81
N THR A 2 -33.79 -33.62 24.02
CA THR A 2 -32.54 -34.36 24.15
C THR A 2 -31.62 -33.78 23.06
N HIS A 3 -30.40 -33.37 23.41
CA HIS A 3 -29.37 -32.93 22.46
C HIS A 3 -28.80 -34.15 21.71
N LEU A 4 -28.59 -34.05 20.40
CA LEU A 4 -27.81 -35.03 19.63
C LEU A 4 -26.52 -34.38 19.12
N LEU A 5 -25.42 -34.64 19.83
CA LEU A 5 -24.06 -34.44 19.34
C LEU A 5 -23.68 -35.57 18.39
N LYS A 6 -23.23 -35.24 17.17
CA LYS A 6 -22.52 -36.19 16.30
C LYS A 6 -21.01 -35.99 16.49
N ARG A 7 -20.37 -37.00 17.08
CA ARG A 7 -18.92 -37.20 17.12
C ARG A 7 -18.44 -37.65 15.74
N PHE A 8 -17.39 -37.03 15.21
CA PHE A 8 -16.58 -37.62 14.14
C PHE A 8 -15.23 -38.03 14.73
N ALA A 9 -14.89 -39.29 14.51
CA ALA A 9 -13.67 -39.94 14.98
C ALA A 9 -12.46 -39.41 14.20
N GLY A 10 -11.39 -39.08 14.91
CA GLY A 10 -10.08 -38.78 14.34
C GLY A 10 -9.35 -40.07 13.97
N THR A 11 -8.89 -40.14 12.72
CA THR A 11 -7.93 -41.15 12.28
C THR A 11 -6.55 -40.49 12.29
N ALA A 12 -5.70 -40.91 13.21
CA ALA A 12 -4.31 -40.51 13.26
C ALA A 12 -3.53 -41.24 12.16
N ILE A 13 -2.86 -40.48 11.28
CA ILE A 13 -1.83 -41.01 10.39
C ILE A 13 -0.48 -40.58 10.97
N ALA A 14 0.28 -41.59 11.39
CA ALA A 14 1.65 -41.45 11.83
C ALA A 14 2.53 -41.08 10.63
N VAL A 15 3.30 -39.99 10.74
CA VAL A 15 4.44 -39.71 9.86
C VAL A 15 5.69 -39.91 10.68
N THR A 16 6.41 -40.97 10.33
CA THR A 16 7.72 -41.35 10.84
C THR A 16 8.73 -40.28 10.49
N GLY A 17 9.38 -39.71 11.51
CA GLY A 17 10.50 -38.80 11.35
C GLY A 17 11.76 -39.55 10.93
N ALA A 18 12.40 -39.08 9.86
CA ALA A 18 13.78 -39.39 9.55
C ALA A 18 14.62 -38.13 9.79
N THR A 19 15.37 -38.17 10.89
CA THR A 19 16.48 -37.27 11.22
C THR A 19 17.63 -37.44 10.23
N ILE A 20 18.15 -36.35 9.69
CA ILE A 20 19.53 -36.28 9.18
C ILE A 20 20.23 -35.12 9.89
N LEU A 21 21.27 -35.50 10.63
CA LEU A 21 22.28 -34.68 11.29
C LEU A 21 23.10 -33.87 10.27
N LEU A 22 23.56 -32.68 10.67
CA LEU A 22 24.89 -32.10 10.39
C LEU A 22 25.01 -30.83 11.26
N ALA A 23 25.63 -30.95 12.42
CA ALA A 23 27.05 -30.67 12.67
C ALA A 23 27.29 -29.19 12.98
N GLY A 24 27.31 -28.88 14.29
CA GLY A 24 27.91 -27.68 14.82
C GLY A 24 29.41 -27.85 15.00
N CYS A 25 30.15 -26.76 14.86
CA CYS A 25 31.49 -26.61 15.40
C CYS A 25 31.43 -25.51 16.47
N GLY A 26 31.47 -25.91 17.74
CA GLY A 26 31.77 -25.07 18.89
C GLY A 26 32.80 -25.83 19.72
N GLY A 27 33.97 -25.21 19.92
CA GLY A 27 35.15 -25.82 20.52
C GLY A 27 35.09 -25.96 22.04
N ASP A 28 35.95 -26.86 22.52
CA ASP A 28 36.20 -27.25 23.90
C ASP A 28 36.70 -26.10 24.79
N SER A 29 36.32 -26.15 26.07
CA SER A 29 37.21 -26.56 27.19
C SER A 29 36.66 -26.07 28.54
N GLU A 30 36.37 -27.00 29.45
CA GLU A 30 36.36 -26.78 30.90
C GLU A 30 37.80 -26.78 31.42
N ASP A 31 38.15 -25.93 32.41
CA ASP A 31 38.56 -26.40 33.75
C ASP A 31 38.78 -25.25 34.77
N LYS A 32 38.47 -25.56 36.05
CA LYS A 32 38.95 -25.02 37.34
C LYS A 32 38.64 -23.60 37.85
N THR A 33 37.87 -23.56 38.94
CA THR A 33 37.99 -22.64 40.09
C THR A 33 39.19 -23.04 40.98
N PRO A 34 39.84 -22.18 41.81
CA PRO A 34 39.20 -21.65 43.03
C PRO A 34 39.75 -20.30 43.64
N THR A 35 38.94 -19.73 44.56
CA THR A 35 39.24 -18.89 45.76
C THR A 35 39.98 -17.53 45.70
N THR A 36 39.34 -16.52 46.33
CA THR A 36 39.76 -15.68 47.49
C THR A 36 39.72 -14.14 47.34
N THR A 37 39.12 -13.52 48.37
CA THR A 37 39.43 -12.22 48.99
C THR A 37 38.84 -10.92 48.40
N THR A 38 37.88 -10.40 49.16
CA THR A 38 37.38 -9.03 49.20
C THR A 38 38.50 -7.99 49.34
N THR A 39 38.59 -7.03 48.42
CA THR A 39 39.12 -5.69 48.74
C THR A 39 38.36 -4.63 47.96
N ARG A 40 37.83 -3.64 48.67
CA ARG A 40 37.13 -2.47 48.15
C ARG A 40 38.17 -1.40 47.82
N THR A 41 38.35 -1.10 46.52
CA THR A 41 39.19 0.01 46.07
C THR A 41 38.48 0.83 45.00
N THR A 42 38.40 2.12 45.25
CA THR A 42 37.77 3.20 44.49
C THR A 42 38.29 3.25 43.05
N ALA A 43 37.41 3.08 42.05
CA ALA A 43 37.80 3.13 40.63
C ALA A 43 37.69 4.55 40.07
N THR A 44 38.85 5.13 39.75
CA THR A 44 39.02 6.30 38.90
C THR A 44 38.70 5.95 37.45
N ARG A 45 37.93 6.80 36.78
CA ARG A 45 37.46 6.72 35.39
C ARG A 45 38.61 6.67 34.36
N PRO A 46 38.62 5.72 33.41
CA PRO A 46 39.28 5.87 32.12
C PRO A 46 38.27 6.15 31.01
N ALA A 47 38.67 7.03 30.09
CA ALA A 47 37.89 7.53 28.96
C ALA A 47 37.47 6.41 27.99
N THR A 48 36.20 6.44 27.57
CA THR A 48 35.67 5.56 26.52
C THR A 48 36.03 6.12 25.15
N THR A 49 36.81 5.34 24.43
CA THR A 49 37.14 5.49 23.01
C THR A 49 35.87 5.64 22.17
N THR A 50 35.81 6.68 21.34
CA THR A 50 34.73 6.92 20.40
C THR A 50 34.79 5.92 19.25
N THR A 51 33.93 4.90 19.28
CA THR A 51 33.68 4.06 18.10
C THR A 51 32.79 4.84 17.15
N GLY A 52 33.31 5.16 15.96
CA GLY A 52 32.62 5.93 14.94
C GLY A 52 31.29 5.30 14.55
N ALA A 53 30.23 6.10 14.63
CA ALA A 53 28.95 5.77 14.04
C ALA A 53 29.12 5.62 12.53
N ALA A 54 28.66 4.50 11.97
CA ALA A 54 28.52 4.34 10.53
C ALA A 54 27.65 5.49 9.99
N PRO A 55 28.04 6.14 8.88
CA PRO A 55 27.26 7.23 8.33
C PRO A 55 25.89 6.71 7.89
N ALA A 56 24.83 7.38 8.35
CA ALA A 56 23.48 7.14 7.87
C ALA A 56 23.46 7.32 6.35
N THR A 57 23.17 6.25 5.62
CA THR A 57 22.96 6.28 4.17
C THR A 57 21.87 7.31 3.88
N THR A 58 22.24 8.40 3.24
CA THR A 58 21.27 9.41 2.81
C THR A 58 20.40 8.75 1.75
N ALA A 59 19.09 8.60 2.01
CA ALA A 59 18.17 8.04 1.03
C ALA A 59 18.21 8.89 -0.25
N GLN A 60 18.76 8.34 -1.32
CA GLN A 60 18.86 9.02 -2.60
C GLN A 60 17.46 9.09 -3.23
N ASP A 61 17.00 10.29 -3.59
CA ASP A 61 15.70 10.49 -4.25
C ASP A 61 15.84 10.15 -5.74
N THR A 62 15.44 8.93 -6.13
CA THR A 62 15.40 8.50 -7.54
C THR A 62 14.00 8.62 -8.15
N SER A 63 13.20 9.56 -7.64
CA SER A 63 11.82 9.66 -8.05
C SER A 63 11.64 10.13 -9.49
N GLN A 64 10.89 9.33 -10.26
CA GLN A 64 10.45 9.71 -11.59
C GLN A 64 9.37 10.81 -11.54
N ASP A 65 9.63 11.95 -12.17
CA ASP A 65 8.70 13.09 -12.20
C ASP A 65 7.71 13.04 -13.39
N LEU A 66 8.05 12.31 -14.45
CA LEU A 66 7.32 12.28 -15.73
C LEU A 66 7.20 13.67 -16.39
N GLY A 67 8.20 14.54 -16.21
CA GLY A 67 8.17 15.89 -16.81
C GLY A 67 6.97 16.73 -16.37
N GLY A 68 6.43 16.49 -15.17
CA GLY A 68 5.26 17.20 -14.68
C GLY A 68 3.90 16.63 -15.12
N THR A 69 3.84 15.61 -15.98
CA THR A 69 2.57 15.07 -16.50
C THR A 69 1.98 13.97 -15.62
N ASN A 70 0.65 13.92 -15.57
CA ASN A 70 -0.03 12.78 -14.95
C ASN A 70 0.03 11.59 -15.90
N PRO A 71 0.23 10.37 -15.38
CA PRO A 71 -0.02 9.16 -16.15
C PRO A 71 -1.47 9.13 -16.61
N PHE A 72 -1.68 8.47 -17.74
CA PHE A 72 -2.95 8.22 -18.42
C PHE A 72 -3.57 9.47 -19.05
N ALA A 73 -4.46 9.25 -20.03
CA ALA A 73 -5.17 10.30 -20.72
C ALA A 73 -5.89 11.26 -19.75
N ALA A 74 -6.08 12.52 -20.14
CA ALA A 74 -6.80 13.50 -19.34
C ALA A 74 -8.26 13.07 -19.04
N ALA A 75 -8.89 12.35 -19.98
CA ALA A 75 -10.24 11.79 -19.82
C ALA A 75 -10.28 10.51 -18.96
N SER A 76 -9.13 9.98 -18.55
CA SER A 76 -9.05 8.79 -17.69
C SER A 76 -9.81 9.00 -16.38
N PRO A 77 -10.43 7.95 -15.80
CA PRO A 77 -10.95 8.00 -14.44
C PRO A 77 -9.89 8.37 -13.39
N TRP A 78 -8.60 8.22 -13.70
CA TRP A 78 -7.50 8.66 -12.85
C TRP A 78 -7.28 10.17 -12.86
N ASN A 79 -7.67 10.89 -13.91
CA ASN A 79 -7.42 12.33 -14.08
C ASN A 79 -8.70 13.18 -14.03
N THR A 80 -9.87 12.58 -13.81
CA THR A 80 -11.15 13.30 -13.74
C THR A 80 -11.57 13.59 -12.29
N PRO A 81 -12.05 14.80 -11.96
CA PRO A 81 -12.56 15.08 -10.62
C PRO A 81 -13.90 14.37 -10.35
N VAL A 82 -14.23 14.16 -9.08
CA VAL A 82 -15.48 13.50 -8.64
C VAL A 82 -16.37 14.36 -7.77
N GLN A 83 -15.90 15.55 -7.36
CA GLN A 83 -16.59 16.39 -6.38
C GLN A 83 -18.04 16.70 -6.75
N SER A 84 -18.35 16.87 -8.03
CA SER A 84 -19.68 17.22 -8.54
C SER A 84 -20.55 16.03 -8.93
N LEU A 85 -20.02 14.80 -8.87
CA LEU A 85 -20.75 13.61 -9.31
C LEU A 85 -21.84 13.23 -8.30
N ASP A 86 -22.83 12.47 -8.76
CA ASP A 86 -23.90 12.00 -7.86
C ASP A 86 -23.37 10.99 -6.84
N ARG A 87 -23.96 11.02 -5.64
CA ARG A 87 -23.70 10.04 -4.60
C ARG A 87 -24.57 8.79 -4.82
N ASP A 88 -23.98 7.61 -4.67
CA ASP A 88 -24.72 6.35 -4.73
C ASP A 88 -25.70 6.25 -3.55
N ARG A 89 -26.93 5.82 -3.83
CA ARG A 89 -28.00 5.68 -2.82
C ARG A 89 -27.63 4.70 -1.72
N THR A 90 -26.88 3.64 -2.06
CA THR A 90 -26.44 2.58 -1.16
C THR A 90 -25.06 2.85 -0.53
N SER A 91 -24.49 4.06 -0.73
CA SER A 91 -23.16 4.43 -0.26
C SER A 91 -22.90 4.11 1.22
N ASN A 92 -23.86 4.34 2.12
CA ASN A 92 -23.65 4.09 3.55
C ASN A 92 -23.48 2.60 3.86
N ASP A 93 -24.25 1.73 3.19
CA ASP A 93 -24.15 0.29 3.39
C ASP A 93 -22.86 -0.27 2.81
N MET A 94 -22.47 0.16 1.60
CA MET A 94 -21.20 -0.24 1.00
C MET A 94 -20.01 0.13 1.90
N ILE A 95 -19.98 1.37 2.42
CA ILE A 95 -18.93 1.84 3.30
C ILE A 95 -18.92 1.08 4.63
N ARG A 96 -20.09 0.81 5.21
CA ARG A 96 -20.22 0.06 6.47
C ARG A 96 -19.69 -1.37 6.32
N LEU A 97 -20.10 -2.06 5.25
CA LEU A 97 -19.65 -3.44 4.96
C LEU A 97 -18.16 -3.48 4.62
N ALA A 98 -17.67 -2.51 3.84
CA ALA A 98 -16.26 -2.47 3.44
C ALA A 98 -15.30 -2.08 4.57
N ALA A 99 -15.80 -1.47 5.64
CA ALA A 99 -15.01 -1.19 6.85
C ALA A 99 -14.81 -2.43 7.75
N GLN A 100 -15.49 -3.55 7.47
CA GLN A 100 -15.35 -4.80 8.22
C GLN A 100 -14.23 -5.65 7.60
N GLN A 101 -13.42 -6.30 8.46
CA GLN A 101 -12.31 -7.15 8.03
C GLN A 101 -12.80 -8.56 7.65
N PRO A 102 -12.37 -9.09 6.50
CA PRO A 102 -12.45 -10.51 6.19
C PRO A 102 -11.10 -11.25 6.33
N VAL A 103 -10.06 -10.65 6.95
CA VAL A 103 -8.66 -11.14 6.88
C VAL A 103 -8.09 -11.53 8.24
N GLU A 104 -7.23 -12.55 8.25
CA GLU A 104 -6.50 -13.03 9.43
C GLU A 104 -5.39 -12.05 9.90
N PRO A 105 -5.01 -12.04 11.19
CA PRO A 105 -4.01 -11.13 11.78
C PRO A 105 -2.59 -11.16 11.20
N GLU A 106 -2.19 -12.25 10.55
CA GLU A 106 -0.82 -12.54 10.10
C GLU A 106 -0.39 -11.82 8.82
N ASP A 107 -1.33 -11.42 7.96
CA ASP A 107 -1.05 -10.68 6.72
C ASP A 107 -0.87 -9.16 6.92
N GLN A 108 -0.68 -8.71 8.18
CA GLN A 108 -0.81 -7.29 8.57
C GLN A 108 0.53 -6.58 8.83
N THR A 109 0.66 -5.35 8.34
CA THR A 109 1.78 -4.47 8.74
C THR A 109 1.66 -3.98 10.18
N ASP A 110 2.77 -3.62 10.83
CA ASP A 110 2.78 -3.08 12.20
C ASP A 110 1.85 -1.87 12.41
N LEU A 111 1.76 -0.99 11.40
CA LEU A 111 0.87 0.17 11.43
C LEU A 111 -0.60 -0.25 11.28
N GLN A 112 -0.88 -1.23 10.43
CA GLN A 112 -2.22 -1.79 10.26
C GLN A 112 -2.68 -2.53 11.52
N ARG A 113 -1.79 -3.21 12.25
CA ARG A 113 -2.08 -3.86 13.54
C ARG A 113 -2.40 -2.85 14.66
N ARG A 114 -1.96 -1.59 14.56
CA ARG A 114 -2.15 -0.56 15.60
C ARG A 114 -3.32 0.39 15.32
N ASN A 115 -3.76 0.53 14.07
CA ASN A 115 -4.74 1.53 13.63
C ASN A 115 -5.98 0.91 12.95
N PHE A 116 -6.58 -0.10 13.57
CA PHE A 116 -7.61 -1.01 13.01
C PHE A 116 -8.73 -0.41 12.13
N LEU A 117 -8.98 0.91 12.10
CA LEU A 117 -10.07 1.53 11.33
C LEU A 117 -9.72 2.87 10.64
N ASN A 118 -8.48 3.35 10.76
CA ASN A 118 -8.10 4.69 10.31
C ASN A 118 -7.33 4.66 8.98
N LEU A 119 -7.34 5.77 8.25
CA LEU A 119 -6.62 5.93 6.99
C LEU A 119 -5.11 5.84 7.21
N ALA A 120 -4.47 4.95 6.45
CA ALA A 120 -3.03 4.80 6.40
C ALA A 120 -2.49 5.19 5.01
N ILE A 121 -1.18 5.41 4.94
CA ILE A 121 -0.46 5.66 3.68
C ILE A 121 0.78 4.76 3.66
N ASN A 122 0.84 3.88 2.67
CA ASN A 122 2.02 3.06 2.40
C ASN A 122 3.09 3.93 1.72
N LEU A 123 4.22 4.11 2.39
CA LEU A 123 5.38 4.87 1.88
C LEU A 123 6.54 3.95 1.49
N THR A 124 6.70 2.82 2.19
CA THR A 124 7.82 1.88 2.00
C THR A 124 7.35 0.45 1.71
N GLY A 125 6.62 -0.18 2.63
CA GLY A 125 6.06 -1.52 2.44
C GLY A 125 4.75 -1.51 1.68
N TRP A 126 4.53 -2.50 0.79
CA TRP A 126 3.35 -2.57 -0.09
C TRP A 126 3.14 -1.26 -0.87
N ALA A 127 4.26 -0.69 -1.33
CA ALA A 127 4.34 0.52 -2.14
C ALA A 127 5.30 0.22 -3.31
N PRO A 128 4.90 0.49 -4.56
CA PRO A 128 5.75 0.20 -5.71
C PRO A 128 6.88 1.23 -5.81
N GLY A 129 8.09 0.74 -6.11
CA GLY A 129 9.17 1.60 -6.62
C GLY A 129 8.91 1.92 -8.09
N VAL A 130 9.16 3.16 -8.51
CA VAL A 130 8.97 3.62 -9.90
C VAL A 130 10.32 3.97 -10.48
N TYR A 131 10.72 3.29 -11.55
CA TYR A 131 12.05 3.41 -12.14
C TYR A 131 11.98 3.72 -13.64
N PRO A 132 12.73 4.72 -14.14
CA PRO A 132 12.84 4.97 -15.57
C PRO A 132 13.60 3.87 -16.28
N VAL A 133 13.20 3.59 -17.51
CA VAL A 133 13.91 2.75 -18.48
C VAL A 133 14.77 3.64 -19.37
N GLY A 134 15.94 3.13 -19.76
CA GLY A 134 16.87 3.81 -20.66
C GLY A 134 18.03 4.51 -19.93
N THR A 135 17.91 4.69 -18.62
CA THR A 135 18.98 5.24 -17.76
C THR A 135 19.66 4.11 -16.98
N GLY A 136 20.99 4.14 -16.89
CA GLY A 136 21.75 3.23 -16.02
C GLY A 136 22.36 2.03 -16.74
N GLU A 137 22.43 0.90 -16.02
CA GLU A 137 23.20 -0.28 -16.41
C GLU A 137 22.34 -1.33 -17.13
N PRO A 138 22.92 -2.06 -18.11
CA PRO A 138 22.26 -3.21 -18.71
C PRO A 138 21.83 -4.22 -17.64
N THR A 139 20.53 -4.45 -17.54
CA THR A 139 19.91 -5.36 -16.58
C THR A 139 19.13 -6.42 -17.35
N THR A 140 19.41 -7.69 -17.09
CA THR A 140 18.70 -8.84 -17.66
C THR A 140 17.36 -9.03 -16.95
N LEU A 141 16.29 -9.23 -17.72
CA LEU A 141 14.93 -9.47 -17.20
C LEU A 141 14.57 -10.94 -17.34
N VAL A 142 14.22 -11.58 -16.22
CA VAL A 142 13.92 -13.03 -16.17
C VAL A 142 12.55 -13.26 -15.56
N CYS A 143 11.62 -13.83 -16.33
CA CYS A 143 10.35 -14.27 -15.77
C CYS A 143 10.43 -15.71 -15.27
N ARG A 144 9.97 -15.93 -14.03
CA ARG A 144 10.03 -17.23 -13.33
C ARG A 144 8.71 -18.01 -13.39
N GLN A 145 7.67 -17.49 -14.07
CA GLN A 145 6.36 -18.14 -14.18
C GLN A 145 5.91 -18.25 -15.64
N GLN A 146 5.08 -19.26 -15.91
CA GLN A 146 4.39 -19.43 -17.19
C GLN A 146 2.87 -19.66 -16.95
N PRO A 147 1.99 -18.83 -17.53
CA PRO A 147 2.29 -17.64 -18.32
C PRO A 147 2.83 -16.51 -17.44
N CYS A 148 3.73 -15.70 -18.03
CA CYS A 148 4.34 -14.56 -17.36
C CYS A 148 3.47 -13.28 -17.44
N GLY A 149 2.53 -13.24 -18.36
CA GLY A 149 1.73 -12.07 -18.69
C GLY A 149 1.00 -12.31 -20.01
N ALA A 150 0.44 -11.26 -20.59
CA ALA A 150 -0.22 -11.36 -21.88
C ALA A 150 0.85 -11.59 -22.99
N PRO A 151 0.58 -12.44 -24.00
CA PRO A 151 1.45 -12.56 -25.16
C PRO A 151 1.74 -11.18 -25.79
N GLY A 152 3.01 -10.91 -26.10
CA GLY A 152 3.43 -9.62 -26.68
C GLY A 152 3.50 -8.44 -25.68
N ALA A 153 3.19 -8.65 -24.40
CA ALA A 153 3.24 -7.61 -23.37
C ALA A 153 4.53 -7.65 -22.51
N LEU A 154 5.42 -8.62 -22.74
CA LEU A 154 6.67 -8.75 -22.00
C LEU A 154 7.63 -7.59 -22.29
N PRO A 155 8.39 -7.12 -21.30
CA PRO A 155 9.50 -6.21 -21.56
C PRO A 155 10.60 -6.94 -22.37
N PRO A 156 11.48 -6.20 -23.06
CA PRO A 156 12.70 -6.74 -23.62
C PRO A 156 13.50 -7.55 -22.57
N SER A 157 14.20 -8.59 -23.00
CA SER A 157 15.02 -9.45 -22.13
C SER A 157 16.20 -8.69 -21.50
N THR A 158 16.53 -7.49 -21.98
CA THR A 158 17.50 -6.59 -21.38
C THR A 158 16.99 -5.16 -21.48
N LEU A 159 17.04 -4.42 -20.36
CA LEU A 159 16.75 -2.99 -20.29
C LEU A 159 17.90 -2.29 -19.57
N ARG A 160 18.13 -1.01 -19.87
CA ARG A 160 19.00 -0.16 -19.05
C ARG A 160 18.19 0.38 -17.87
N LEU A 161 18.58 0.02 -16.66
CA LEU A 161 17.87 0.37 -15.42
C LEU A 161 18.83 1.00 -14.39
N PRO A 162 18.34 1.84 -13.47
CA PRO A 162 19.15 2.40 -12.40
C PRO A 162 19.85 1.30 -11.57
N ALA A 163 21.14 1.51 -11.28
CA ALA A 163 21.93 0.57 -10.50
C ALA A 163 21.37 0.39 -9.07
N ASP A 164 20.83 1.46 -8.50
CA ASP A 164 20.20 1.50 -7.18
C ASP A 164 18.74 1.01 -7.16
N LEU A 165 18.22 0.48 -8.28
CA LEU A 165 16.89 -0.15 -8.29
C LEU A 165 16.81 -1.22 -7.20
N VAL A 166 15.84 -1.07 -6.30
CA VAL A 166 15.54 -2.04 -5.24
C VAL A 166 14.15 -2.63 -5.51
N SER A 167 13.97 -3.92 -5.27
CA SER A 167 12.62 -4.52 -5.21
C SER A 167 11.98 -4.27 -3.85
N ASP A 168 10.64 -4.27 -3.76
CA ASP A 168 10.02 -4.31 -2.43
C ASP A 168 10.44 -5.64 -1.75
N SER A 169 10.95 -5.57 -0.52
CA SER A 169 11.29 -6.77 0.25
C SER A 169 10.05 -7.53 0.71
N GLY A 170 8.88 -6.89 0.67
CA GLY A 170 7.59 -7.54 0.86
C GLY A 170 7.33 -8.65 -0.16
N HIS A 171 6.39 -9.53 0.19
CA HIS A 171 6.03 -10.69 -0.62
C HIS A 171 5.78 -10.33 -2.09
N ASP A 172 5.01 -9.26 -2.34
CA ASP A 172 4.61 -8.83 -3.68
C ASP A 172 5.73 -8.28 -4.54
N GLY A 173 6.82 -7.73 -3.96
CA GLY A 173 7.96 -7.27 -4.76
C GLY A 173 7.62 -6.28 -5.88
N TRP A 174 6.61 -5.42 -5.71
CA TRP A 174 6.13 -4.56 -6.79
C TRP A 174 7.19 -3.59 -7.30
N ILE A 175 7.32 -3.54 -8.62
CA ILE A 175 8.14 -2.58 -9.37
C ILE A 175 7.32 -2.05 -10.53
N ILE A 176 7.46 -0.75 -10.79
CA ILE A 176 6.97 -0.10 -12.00
C ILE A 176 8.19 0.34 -12.82
N LEU A 177 8.27 -0.13 -14.06
CA LEU A 177 9.26 0.34 -15.04
C LEU A 177 8.55 1.26 -16.03
N ILE A 178 9.12 2.44 -16.29
CA ILE A 178 8.53 3.43 -17.22
C ILE A 178 9.51 3.74 -18.34
N ASP A 179 9.14 3.42 -19.56
CA ASP A 179 9.81 3.87 -20.78
C ASP A 179 9.00 5.01 -21.42
N GLN A 180 9.46 6.24 -21.20
CA GLN A 180 8.81 7.42 -21.77
C GLN A 180 9.06 7.59 -23.27
N SER A 181 10.05 6.89 -23.85
CA SER A 181 10.33 6.98 -25.29
C SER A 181 9.31 6.21 -26.13
N THR A 182 8.63 5.25 -25.51
CA THR A 182 7.63 4.37 -26.13
C THR A 182 6.27 4.42 -25.41
N ASP A 183 6.08 5.41 -24.53
CA ASP A 183 4.92 5.55 -23.64
C ASP A 183 4.48 4.22 -23.00
N THR A 184 5.45 3.42 -22.56
CA THR A 184 5.22 2.08 -22.05
C THR A 184 5.51 2.00 -20.56
N VAL A 185 4.59 1.36 -19.83
CA VAL A 185 4.75 1.03 -18.41
C VAL A 185 4.67 -0.48 -18.23
N TRP A 186 5.59 -1.04 -17.46
CA TRP A 186 5.51 -2.43 -17.01
C TRP A 186 5.37 -2.49 -15.49
N ASP A 187 4.28 -3.07 -15.04
CA ASP A 187 4.06 -3.41 -13.65
C ASP A 187 4.54 -4.85 -13.41
N LEU A 188 5.53 -5.03 -12.52
CA LEU A 188 6.13 -6.32 -12.21
C LEU A 188 5.71 -6.81 -10.81
N TRP A 189 5.41 -8.10 -10.70
CA TRP A 189 5.08 -8.79 -9.44
C TRP A 189 6.13 -9.84 -9.07
N ARG A 190 6.33 -9.98 -7.76
CA ARG A 190 7.39 -10.75 -7.09
C ARG A 190 8.77 -10.46 -7.67
N SER A 191 9.06 -9.19 -7.87
CA SER A 191 10.35 -8.78 -8.42
C SER A 191 11.47 -9.01 -7.40
N ARG A 192 12.62 -9.52 -7.86
CA ARG A 192 13.84 -9.72 -7.08
C ARG A 192 15.04 -9.36 -7.94
N LYS A 193 15.90 -8.46 -7.45
CA LYS A 193 17.14 -8.08 -8.13
C LYS A 193 18.34 -8.74 -7.46
N VAL A 194 19.18 -9.40 -8.25
CA VAL A 194 20.48 -9.96 -7.84
C VAL A 194 21.51 -9.57 -8.89
N GLY A 195 22.50 -8.75 -8.52
CA GLY A 195 23.42 -8.14 -9.48
C GLY A 195 22.66 -7.38 -10.59
N ASN A 196 22.99 -7.69 -11.84
CA ASN A 196 22.33 -7.14 -13.03
C ASN A 196 21.15 -8.00 -13.53
N THR A 197 20.62 -8.90 -12.70
CA THR A 197 19.43 -9.69 -13.05
C THR A 197 18.24 -9.22 -12.23
N LEU A 198 17.20 -8.76 -12.91
CA LEU A 198 15.89 -8.48 -12.35
C LEU A 198 14.93 -9.62 -12.73
N SER A 199 14.58 -10.44 -11.75
CA SER A 199 13.64 -11.54 -11.94
C SER A 199 12.24 -11.21 -11.41
N PHE A 200 11.17 -11.72 -12.01
CA PHE A 200 9.78 -11.48 -11.61
C PHE A 200 8.90 -12.69 -11.93
N GLU A 201 7.69 -12.79 -11.38
CA GLU A 201 6.75 -13.89 -11.68
C GLU A 201 5.57 -13.46 -12.55
N PHE A 202 5.27 -12.16 -12.63
CA PHE A 202 4.23 -11.68 -13.52
C PHE A 202 4.48 -10.25 -13.98
N VAL A 203 4.02 -9.92 -15.18
CA VAL A 203 4.05 -8.57 -15.74
C VAL A 203 2.73 -8.18 -16.39
N ARG A 204 2.32 -6.93 -16.18
CA ARG A 204 1.29 -6.27 -16.99
C ARG A 204 1.88 -5.04 -17.68
N LYS A 205 1.64 -4.91 -18.98
CA LYS A 205 1.97 -3.72 -19.77
C LYS A 205 0.81 -2.73 -19.77
N TRP A 206 1.11 -1.45 -19.68
CA TRP A 206 0.18 -0.34 -19.84
C TRP A 206 0.78 0.71 -20.77
N ALA A 207 -0.09 1.51 -21.38
CA ALA A 207 0.30 2.72 -22.10
C ALA A 207 0.26 3.91 -21.13
N LEU A 208 1.30 4.76 -21.15
CA LEU A 208 1.43 5.92 -20.28
C LEU A 208 0.40 7.00 -20.62
N ASP A 209 -0.07 7.06 -21.85
CA ASP A 209 -1.13 7.95 -22.35
C ASP A 209 -2.50 7.25 -22.48
N GLY A 210 -2.58 5.96 -22.12
CA GLY A 210 -3.79 5.16 -22.22
C GLY A 210 -4.89 5.56 -21.23
N ASP A 211 -6.01 4.85 -21.23
CA ASP A 211 -7.14 5.15 -20.33
C ASP A 211 -6.89 4.73 -18.87
N GLY A 212 -5.94 3.83 -18.63
CA GLY A 212 -5.66 3.26 -17.30
C GLY A 212 -6.82 2.40 -16.76
N VAL A 213 -7.64 1.83 -17.65
CA VAL A 213 -8.81 1.03 -17.30
C VAL A 213 -8.50 -0.46 -17.44
N GLY A 214 -8.91 -1.25 -16.45
CA GLY A 214 -8.79 -2.69 -16.49
C GLY A 214 -9.80 -3.29 -17.48
N ILE A 215 -9.37 -4.32 -18.19
CA ILE A 215 -10.26 -5.10 -19.06
C ILE A 215 -11.08 -6.04 -18.16
N PRO A 216 -12.43 -6.04 -18.26
CA PRO A 216 -13.26 -6.96 -17.48
C PRO A 216 -12.81 -8.41 -17.66
N ALA A 217 -12.65 -9.16 -16.58
CA ALA A 217 -12.12 -10.53 -16.57
C ALA A 217 -12.92 -11.50 -17.45
N SER A 218 -14.21 -11.23 -17.66
CA SER A 218 -15.06 -11.98 -18.60
C SER A 218 -14.73 -11.77 -20.08
N ARG A 219 -13.91 -10.76 -20.39
CA ARG A 219 -13.46 -10.36 -21.73
C ARG A 219 -11.94 -10.38 -21.87
N GLU A 220 -11.19 -10.62 -20.80
CA GLU A 220 -9.74 -10.73 -20.82
C GLU A 220 -9.37 -12.11 -21.41
N PRO A 221 -8.79 -12.19 -22.63
CA PRO A 221 -8.68 -13.43 -23.41
C PRO A 221 -7.89 -14.56 -22.73
N ASN A 222 -7.13 -14.25 -21.67
CA ASN A 222 -6.32 -15.21 -20.92
C ASN A 222 -6.50 -15.11 -19.40
N ARG A 223 -7.47 -14.32 -18.91
CA ARG A 223 -7.63 -13.96 -17.48
C ARG A 223 -6.29 -13.52 -16.84
N VAL A 224 -5.58 -12.65 -17.56
CA VAL A 224 -4.32 -12.03 -17.12
C VAL A 224 -4.64 -10.60 -16.69
N PRO A 225 -5.20 -10.36 -15.49
CA PRO A 225 -5.75 -9.05 -15.15
C PRO A 225 -4.64 -7.98 -15.05
N SER A 226 -3.99 -7.90 -13.90
CA SER A 226 -2.86 -7.03 -13.60
C SER A 226 -2.15 -7.61 -12.38
N VAL A 227 -1.03 -7.02 -11.99
CA VAL A 227 -0.34 -7.35 -10.72
C VAL A 227 -1.12 -6.87 -9.49
N ARG A 228 -2.07 -5.94 -9.67
CA ARG A 228 -2.93 -5.41 -8.61
C ARG A 228 -4.24 -6.20 -8.55
N GLY A 229 -4.75 -6.46 -7.34
CA GLY A 229 -5.94 -7.28 -7.12
C GLY A 229 -7.23 -6.87 -7.86
N SER A 230 -7.35 -5.60 -8.25
CA SER A 230 -8.46 -5.05 -9.06
C SER A 230 -8.27 -5.13 -10.58
N GLY A 231 -7.10 -5.55 -11.05
CA GLY A 231 -6.75 -5.49 -12.48
C GLY A 231 -6.35 -4.11 -12.97
N LEU A 232 -6.15 -3.15 -12.07
CA LEU A 232 -5.76 -1.77 -12.39
C LEU A 232 -4.22 -1.59 -12.42
N PRO A 233 -3.71 -0.51 -13.05
CA PRO A 233 -2.28 -0.22 -13.05
C PRO A 233 -1.72 0.06 -11.65
N LEU A 234 -0.45 -0.27 -11.40
CA LEU A 234 0.22 0.12 -10.15
C LEU A 234 0.55 1.61 -10.12
N LEU A 235 0.97 2.17 -11.26
CA LEU A 235 1.31 3.59 -11.40
C LEU A 235 0.10 4.51 -11.15
N ALA A 236 -1.09 4.01 -11.45
CA ALA A 236 -2.33 4.75 -11.29
C ALA A 236 -2.62 5.09 -9.82
N GLY A 237 -2.84 6.37 -9.56
CA GLY A 237 -3.27 6.87 -8.25
C GLY A 237 -2.20 6.84 -7.16
N LEU A 238 -0.92 6.67 -7.49
CA LEU A 238 0.17 6.84 -6.54
C LEU A 238 0.33 8.30 -6.13
N ILE A 239 0.55 8.52 -4.83
CA ILE A 239 1.04 9.80 -4.33
C ILE A 239 2.50 9.95 -4.73
N ARG A 240 2.83 11.00 -5.51
CA ARG A 240 4.19 11.20 -6.03
C ARG A 240 4.91 12.34 -5.32
N PRO A 241 6.22 12.24 -5.07
CA PRO A 241 6.98 13.25 -4.34
C PRO A 241 6.91 14.65 -4.97
N ARG A 242 6.92 14.75 -6.30
CA ARG A 242 6.78 16.05 -7.00
C ARG A 242 5.51 16.80 -6.63
N GLU A 243 4.41 16.08 -6.44
CA GLU A 243 3.09 16.63 -6.15
C GLU A 243 3.04 17.15 -4.72
N LEU A 244 3.72 16.45 -3.81
CA LEU A 244 3.87 16.87 -2.43
C LEU A 244 4.77 18.11 -2.32
N ARG A 245 5.86 18.18 -3.12
CA ARG A 245 6.69 19.40 -3.25
C ARG A 245 5.89 20.56 -3.81
N ALA A 246 5.06 20.33 -4.83
CA ALA A 246 4.15 21.33 -5.39
C ALA A 246 3.00 21.70 -4.42
N GLY A 247 2.61 20.80 -3.53
CA GLY A 247 1.47 20.95 -2.62
C GLY A 247 0.12 20.71 -3.28
N ARG A 248 0.10 20.02 -4.41
CA ARG A 248 -1.10 19.70 -5.17
C ARG A 248 -0.92 18.35 -5.85
N ILE A 249 -1.89 17.47 -5.65
CA ILE A 249 -2.02 16.19 -6.35
C ILE A 249 -3.24 16.32 -7.28
N PRO A 250 -3.04 16.47 -8.60
CA PRO A 250 -4.12 16.77 -9.55
C PRO A 250 -4.73 15.50 -10.16
N HIS A 251 -4.91 14.44 -9.38
CA HIS A 251 -5.46 13.16 -9.86
C HIS A 251 -6.15 12.37 -8.74
N THR A 252 -6.94 11.37 -9.13
CA THR A 252 -7.60 10.41 -8.23
C THR A 252 -6.57 9.49 -7.59
N LEU A 253 -6.74 9.19 -6.30
CA LEU A 253 -5.82 8.33 -5.55
C LEU A 253 -6.22 6.85 -5.61
N ALA A 254 -5.23 5.95 -5.50
CA ALA A 254 -5.47 4.53 -5.31
C ALA A 254 -5.70 4.25 -3.82
N MET A 255 -6.80 3.56 -3.49
CA MET A 255 -7.11 3.17 -2.10
C MET A 255 -7.44 1.68 -2.00
N ALA A 256 -6.83 1.00 -1.04
CA ALA A 256 -7.29 -0.31 -0.59
C ALA A 256 -8.24 -0.20 0.60
N VAL A 257 -9.14 -1.17 0.77
CA VAL A 257 -10.12 -1.20 1.88
C VAL A 257 -10.14 -2.57 2.57
N PRO A 258 -10.64 -2.67 3.82
CA PRO A 258 -10.78 -3.93 4.56
C PRO A 258 -11.52 -5.02 3.81
N GLY A 259 -12.75 -4.75 3.40
CA GLY A 259 -13.64 -5.74 2.84
C GLY A 259 -14.19 -5.33 1.48
N PRO A 260 -13.40 -5.33 0.39
CA PRO A 260 -13.96 -5.13 -0.93
C PRO A 260 -14.89 -6.29 -1.30
N ALA A 261 -15.92 -5.99 -2.11
CA ALA A 261 -16.95 -6.96 -2.48
C ALA A 261 -16.36 -8.19 -3.20
N ALA A 262 -16.73 -9.38 -2.75
CA ALA A 262 -16.35 -10.61 -3.42
C ALA A 262 -17.03 -10.73 -4.80
N THR A 263 -16.30 -11.25 -5.78
CA THR A 263 -16.80 -11.59 -7.13
C THR A 263 -17.48 -10.45 -7.91
N ARG A 264 -17.48 -9.22 -7.39
CA ARG A 264 -18.11 -8.05 -8.00
C ARG A 264 -17.15 -6.89 -8.08
N PHE A 265 -17.08 -6.29 -9.25
CA PHE A 265 -16.32 -5.07 -9.50
C PHE A 265 -17.14 -4.12 -10.38
N VAL A 266 -16.69 -2.88 -10.47
CA VAL A 266 -17.20 -1.87 -11.39
C VAL A 266 -16.02 -1.28 -12.16
N LEU A 267 -16.25 -0.73 -13.35
CA LEU A 267 -15.18 -0.01 -14.04
C LEU A 267 -14.71 1.20 -13.17
N PRO A 268 -13.40 1.50 -13.16
CA PRO A 268 -12.41 1.00 -14.11
C PRO A 268 -11.73 -0.32 -13.75
N ALA A 269 -12.08 -0.99 -12.64
CA ALA A 269 -11.49 -2.28 -12.34
C ALA A 269 -11.85 -3.32 -13.41
N GLY A 270 -10.92 -4.25 -13.65
CA GLY A 270 -11.11 -5.38 -14.56
C GLY A 270 -11.46 -6.68 -13.84
N THR A 271 -11.11 -6.81 -12.57
CA THR A 271 -11.29 -8.03 -11.75
C THR A 271 -11.48 -7.62 -10.29
N THR A 272 -11.69 -8.58 -9.40
CA THR A 272 -11.63 -8.35 -7.96
C THR A 272 -11.01 -9.51 -7.19
N ASN A 273 -10.16 -9.18 -6.21
CA ASN A 273 -9.70 -10.11 -5.17
C ASN A 273 -10.48 -9.94 -3.84
N GLY A 274 -11.64 -9.28 -3.88
CA GLY A 274 -12.48 -9.06 -2.71
C GLY A 274 -13.03 -10.35 -2.10
N LEU A 275 -13.23 -10.32 -0.78
CA LEU A 275 -13.69 -11.46 0.02
C LEU A 275 -14.94 -11.15 0.85
N ALA A 276 -15.38 -9.90 0.89
CA ALA A 276 -16.53 -9.49 1.70
C ALA A 276 -17.86 -9.72 0.98
N SER A 277 -18.96 -9.37 1.66
CA SER A 277 -20.31 -9.40 1.10
C SER A 277 -20.39 -8.84 -0.32
N LEU A 278 -21.22 -9.44 -1.18
CA LEU A 278 -21.52 -8.94 -2.54
C LEU A 278 -22.13 -7.53 -2.55
N ARG A 279 -22.62 -7.05 -1.40
CA ARG A 279 -23.16 -5.70 -1.20
C ARG A 279 -22.11 -4.72 -0.66
N SER A 280 -20.90 -5.18 -0.39
CA SER A 280 -19.80 -4.33 0.03
C SER A 280 -19.34 -3.41 -1.10
N LEU A 281 -18.41 -2.52 -0.80
CA LEU A 281 -17.81 -1.62 -1.79
C LEU A 281 -17.03 -2.42 -2.84
N PRO A 282 -17.42 -2.39 -4.13
CA PRO A 282 -16.69 -3.13 -5.17
C PRO A 282 -15.37 -2.45 -5.52
N GLN A 283 -14.37 -3.24 -5.91
CA GLN A 283 -13.18 -2.68 -6.55
C GLN A 283 -13.57 -1.96 -7.85
N GLY A 284 -12.84 -0.88 -8.14
CA GLY A 284 -13.15 0.11 -9.17
C GLY A 284 -14.13 1.20 -8.73
N ALA A 285 -14.83 1.04 -7.59
CA ALA A 285 -15.70 2.10 -7.10
C ALA A 285 -14.91 3.38 -6.84
N ARG A 286 -15.48 4.52 -7.23
CA ARG A 286 -14.95 5.84 -6.90
C ARG A 286 -15.59 6.31 -5.60
N ILE A 287 -14.77 6.73 -4.65
CA ILE A 287 -15.20 7.33 -3.39
C ILE A 287 -14.61 8.72 -3.26
N ARG A 288 -15.29 9.60 -2.52
CA ARG A 288 -14.78 10.95 -2.22
C ARG A 288 -14.95 11.30 -0.76
N LEU A 289 -14.08 12.17 -0.27
CA LEU A 289 -14.18 12.69 1.09
C LEU A 289 -15.44 13.55 1.24
N LYS A 290 -16.22 13.31 2.30
CA LYS A 290 -17.42 14.11 2.58
C LYS A 290 -17.05 15.58 2.82
N PRO A 291 -17.85 16.56 2.37
CA PRO A 291 -17.64 17.97 2.69
C PRO A 291 -17.57 18.25 4.20
N SER A 292 -18.34 17.52 5.02
CA SER A 292 -18.29 17.63 6.48
C SER A 292 -16.96 17.19 7.07
N ALA A 293 -16.40 16.07 6.59
CA ALA A 293 -15.08 15.58 7.00
C ALA A 293 -13.97 16.54 6.54
N TYR A 294 -14.00 16.98 5.28
CA TYR A 294 -13.03 17.96 4.76
C TYR A 294 -13.03 19.27 5.59
N ARG A 295 -14.22 19.83 5.89
CA ARG A 295 -14.33 21.00 6.76
C ARG A 295 -13.79 20.73 8.16
N LYS A 296 -14.17 19.62 8.78
CA LYS A 296 -13.71 19.23 10.13
C LYS A 296 -12.18 19.16 10.22
N LEU A 297 -11.50 18.63 9.20
CA LEU A 297 -10.04 18.53 9.19
C LEU A 297 -9.32 19.85 8.91
N ASN A 298 -10.02 20.82 8.29
CA ASN A 298 -9.52 22.17 8.02
C ASN A 298 -9.89 23.20 9.10
N GLN A 299 -10.66 22.82 10.12
CA GLN A 299 -11.03 23.69 11.24
C GLN A 299 -10.02 23.62 12.39
N ARG A 300 -9.72 24.77 13.00
CA ARG A 300 -8.95 24.87 14.25
C ARG A 300 -9.91 24.92 15.43
N ARG A 301 -9.64 24.12 16.45
CA ARG A 301 -10.29 24.23 17.76
C ARG A 301 -9.37 24.98 18.70
N VAL A 302 -9.80 26.16 19.16
CA VAL A 302 -9.04 27.02 20.07
C VAL A 302 -9.82 27.13 21.37
N ARG A 303 -9.15 27.00 22.53
CA ARG A 303 -9.82 27.25 23.81
C ARG A 303 -10.17 28.72 23.91
N SER A 304 -11.37 29.00 24.38
CA SER A 304 -11.80 30.37 24.67
C SER A 304 -10.86 30.99 25.70
N ASN A 305 -10.37 32.20 25.42
CA ASN A 305 -9.60 32.98 26.39
C ASN A 305 -10.50 33.69 27.41
N ARG A 306 -11.82 33.54 27.30
CA ARG A 306 -12.79 34.11 28.22
C ARG A 306 -12.58 33.54 29.63
N ILE A 307 -12.53 34.41 30.64
CA ILE A 307 -12.51 34.01 32.05
C ILE A 307 -13.95 33.93 32.56
N VAL A 308 -14.27 32.86 33.27
CA VAL A 308 -15.58 32.58 33.90
C VAL A 308 -15.36 32.28 35.38
N THR A 309 -16.32 32.62 36.22
CA THR A 309 -16.29 32.27 37.64
C THR A 309 -17.07 30.99 37.85
N ILE A 310 -16.43 29.97 38.42
CA ILE A 310 -17.03 28.68 38.78
C ILE A 310 -16.68 28.43 40.25
N ASP A 311 -17.70 28.19 41.07
CA ASP A 311 -17.59 28.01 42.53
C ASP A 311 -16.78 29.14 43.21
N GLY A 312 -17.07 30.39 42.84
CA GLY A 312 -16.39 31.57 43.38
C GLY A 312 -14.94 31.78 42.91
N ARG A 313 -14.39 30.91 42.07
CA ARG A 313 -13.02 31.02 41.54
C ARG A 313 -13.01 31.44 40.08
N ARG A 314 -12.15 32.41 39.73
CA ARG A 314 -11.89 32.80 38.34
C ARG A 314 -11.14 31.67 37.62
N GLN A 315 -11.73 31.14 36.56
CA GLN A 315 -11.18 30.05 35.76
C GLN A 315 -11.26 30.40 34.27
N ARG A 316 -10.35 29.86 33.44
CA ARG A 316 -10.51 29.96 31.98
C ARG A 316 -11.72 29.12 31.54
N SER A 317 -12.53 29.67 30.66
CA SER A 317 -13.66 28.98 30.06
C SER A 317 -13.19 27.68 29.41
N ARG A 318 -13.98 26.62 29.63
CA ARG A 318 -13.78 25.32 28.94
C ARG A 318 -14.38 25.31 27.55
N GLU A 319 -15.03 26.40 27.14
CA GLU A 319 -15.61 26.57 25.82
C GLU A 319 -14.52 26.49 24.74
N VAL A 320 -14.83 25.75 23.67
CA VAL A 320 -13.97 25.59 22.51
C VAL A 320 -14.55 26.42 21.37
N ILE A 321 -13.80 27.40 20.90
CA ILE A 321 -14.12 28.20 19.74
C ILE A 321 -13.62 27.47 18.50
N ILE A 322 -14.50 27.29 17.51
CA ILE A 322 -14.11 26.82 16.19
C ILE A 322 -13.69 28.04 15.39
N GLN A 323 -12.43 28.11 15.01
CA GLN A 323 -11.91 29.15 14.13
C GLN A 323 -11.62 28.55 12.76
N GLU A 324 -11.93 29.30 11.70
CA GLU A 324 -11.37 29.02 10.38
C GLU A 324 -9.85 29.19 10.44
N GLY A 325 -9.12 28.15 10.06
CA GLY A 325 -7.67 28.12 10.15
C GLY A 325 -7.16 26.68 10.12
N ARG A 326 -6.18 26.41 9.26
CA ARG A 326 -5.64 25.05 9.09
C ARG A 326 -5.03 24.55 10.40
N ARG A 327 -5.36 23.32 10.82
CA ARG A 327 -4.51 22.57 11.75
C ARG A 327 -3.09 22.52 11.16
N LYS A 328 -2.07 22.61 12.01
CA LYS A 328 -0.67 22.48 11.56
C LYS A 328 -0.49 21.07 10.98
N ARG A 329 -0.46 20.95 9.66
CA ARG A 329 -0.20 19.73 8.87
C ARG A 329 0.92 20.02 7.88
N SER A 330 1.62 18.97 7.45
CA SER A 330 2.61 19.12 6.38
C SER A 330 1.93 19.50 5.06
N LYS A 331 2.69 20.14 4.17
CA LYS A 331 2.24 20.49 2.81
C LYS A 331 1.72 19.25 2.05
N GLY A 332 2.40 18.11 2.20
CA GLY A 332 1.99 16.85 1.60
C GLY A 332 0.66 16.33 2.14
N ALA A 333 0.44 16.36 3.46
CA ALA A 333 -0.83 15.95 4.06
C ALA A 333 -2.00 16.83 3.60
N THR A 334 -1.77 18.14 3.45
CA THR A 334 -2.76 19.06 2.88
C THR A 334 -3.07 18.72 1.42
N ALA A 335 -2.05 18.39 0.61
CA ALA A 335 -2.23 18.01 -0.79
C ALA A 335 -3.06 16.72 -0.93
N VAL A 336 -2.76 15.70 -0.12
CA VAL A 336 -3.52 14.43 -0.10
C VAL A 336 -4.97 14.67 0.33
N LEU A 337 -5.19 15.46 1.38
CA LEU A 337 -6.54 15.81 1.85
C LEU A 337 -7.35 16.52 0.75
N GLN A 338 -6.72 17.45 0.03
CA GLN A 338 -7.35 18.15 -1.09
C GLN A 338 -7.70 17.19 -2.23
N ALA A 339 -6.79 16.28 -2.59
CA ALA A 339 -7.03 15.32 -3.65
C ALA A 339 -8.19 14.38 -3.34
N LEU A 340 -8.27 13.85 -2.11
CA LEU A 340 -9.39 13.03 -1.65
C LEU A 340 -10.75 13.76 -1.70
N TYR A 341 -10.74 15.09 -1.58
CA TYR A 341 -11.94 15.91 -1.69
C TYR A 341 -12.32 16.21 -3.15
N THR A 342 -11.36 16.58 -3.99
CA THR A 342 -11.61 17.00 -5.38
C THR A 342 -11.71 15.82 -6.35
N TYR A 343 -10.74 14.90 -6.29
CA TYR A 343 -10.59 13.77 -7.22
C TYR A 343 -10.99 12.43 -6.61
N GLY A 344 -11.05 12.36 -5.27
CA GLY A 344 -11.43 11.14 -4.56
C GLY A 344 -10.38 10.05 -4.65
N ALA A 345 -10.82 8.82 -4.45
CA ALA A 345 -10.03 7.62 -4.63
C ALA A 345 -10.81 6.54 -5.39
N ILE A 346 -10.10 5.68 -6.11
CA ILE A 346 -10.64 4.43 -6.65
C ILE A 346 -10.25 3.30 -5.72
N ILE A 347 -11.17 2.36 -5.49
CA ILE A 347 -10.89 1.17 -4.70
C ILE A 347 -10.13 0.15 -5.54
N VAL A 348 -8.90 -0.15 -5.16
CA VAL A 348 -7.98 -0.91 -6.02
C VAL A 348 -7.47 -2.21 -5.43
N ASP A 349 -7.58 -2.39 -4.12
CA ASP A 349 -7.07 -3.58 -3.45
C ASP A 349 -7.77 -3.81 -2.10
N ARG A 350 -7.35 -4.87 -1.41
CA ARG A 350 -7.73 -5.18 -0.04
C ARG A 350 -6.57 -4.86 0.91
N ALA A 351 -6.87 -4.29 2.07
CA ALA A 351 -5.90 -4.02 3.13
C ALA A 351 -6.60 -3.92 4.48
N ASN A 352 -5.91 -4.18 5.59
CA ASN A 352 -6.50 -4.14 6.94
C ASN A 352 -6.96 -2.74 7.40
N SER A 353 -6.74 -1.69 6.63
CA SER A 353 -7.36 -0.40 6.86
C SER A 353 -7.53 0.32 5.53
N PRO A 354 -8.39 1.34 5.43
CA PRO A 354 -8.34 2.23 4.26
C PRO A 354 -6.90 2.71 4.09
N THR A 355 -6.27 2.39 2.95
CA THR A 355 -4.83 2.60 2.75
C THR A 355 -4.56 3.21 1.39
N LEU A 356 -3.83 4.32 1.36
CA LEU A 356 -3.34 4.96 0.14
C LEU A 356 -1.93 4.47 -0.19
N TYR A 357 -1.54 4.62 -1.45
CA TYR A 357 -0.22 4.21 -1.95
C TYR A 357 0.60 5.43 -2.37
N ALA A 358 1.81 5.53 -1.86
CA ALA A 358 2.80 6.48 -2.36
C ALA A 358 3.91 5.74 -3.12
N GLN A 359 4.64 6.47 -3.95
CA GLN A 359 5.82 5.94 -4.62
C GLN A 359 6.92 5.58 -3.62
N ARG A 360 7.49 4.38 -3.69
CA ARG A 360 8.43 3.93 -2.64
C ARG A 360 9.76 4.65 -2.62
N ASN A 361 10.40 4.82 -3.77
CA ASN A 361 11.76 5.34 -3.94
C ASN A 361 11.80 6.87 -3.91
N ALA A 362 11.26 7.44 -2.84
CA ALA A 362 11.15 8.88 -2.63
C ALA A 362 11.43 9.26 -1.17
N ASN A 363 11.93 10.47 -0.94
CA ASN A 363 12.15 10.97 0.41
C ASN A 363 10.91 11.73 0.92
N TYR A 364 10.27 11.18 1.95
CA TYR A 364 9.06 11.76 2.55
C TYR A 364 9.30 12.53 3.85
N ASN A 365 10.54 12.62 4.33
CA ASN A 365 10.88 13.22 5.62
C ASN A 365 10.38 14.67 5.72
N GLY A 366 9.56 14.96 6.73
CA GLY A 366 8.95 16.28 6.94
C GLY A 366 7.84 16.66 5.95
N VAL A 367 7.56 15.82 4.94
CA VAL A 367 6.59 16.09 3.87
C VAL A 367 5.33 15.24 4.04
N LEU A 368 5.48 13.94 4.27
CA LEU A 368 4.37 13.01 4.47
C LEU A 368 4.81 11.85 5.38
N ALA A 369 3.95 11.47 6.30
CA ALA A 369 4.11 10.30 7.16
C ALA A 369 2.92 9.35 6.96
N SER A 370 3.11 8.06 7.21
CA SER A 370 2.08 7.02 7.03
C SER A 370 0.77 7.28 7.80
N ASN A 371 0.82 8.06 8.88
CA ASN A 371 -0.32 8.44 9.72
C ASN A 371 -0.76 9.90 9.56
N SER A 372 -0.31 10.61 8.51
CA SER A 372 -0.56 12.06 8.34
C SER A 372 -2.03 12.46 8.31
N LEU A 373 -2.90 11.50 7.97
CA LEU A 373 -4.35 11.65 7.86
C LEU A 373 -5.09 10.55 8.63
N SER A 374 -4.47 9.96 9.66
CA SER A 374 -5.07 8.87 10.44
C SER A 374 -6.30 9.30 11.25
N GLU A 375 -6.70 10.56 11.20
CA GLU A 375 -8.00 10.98 11.75
C GLU A 375 -9.18 10.64 10.85
N LEU A 376 -8.91 10.35 9.57
CA LEU A 376 -9.91 9.90 8.61
C LEU A 376 -10.19 8.41 8.77
N LYS A 377 -11.45 8.05 8.61
CA LYS A 377 -11.95 6.67 8.53
C LYS A 377 -12.67 6.47 7.21
N LEU A 378 -12.93 5.22 6.83
CA LEU A 378 -13.71 4.93 5.62
C LEU A 378 -15.12 5.57 5.69
N THR A 379 -15.69 5.73 6.90
CA THR A 379 -16.97 6.40 7.14
C THR A 379 -16.97 7.90 6.87
N ASP A 380 -15.80 8.54 6.73
CA ASP A 380 -15.68 9.93 6.29
C ASP A 380 -15.81 10.10 4.77
N PHE A 381 -15.92 8.99 4.03
CA PHE A 381 -16.10 8.96 2.59
C PHE A 381 -17.54 8.62 2.21
N GLU A 382 -17.89 8.97 0.97
CA GLU A 382 -19.10 8.54 0.29
C GLU A 382 -18.76 7.98 -1.09
N VAL A 383 -19.62 7.08 -1.57
CA VAL A 383 -19.45 6.39 -2.85
C VAL A 383 -20.14 7.22 -3.91
N VAL A 384 -19.43 7.50 -4.98
CA VAL A 384 -19.99 8.09 -6.20
C VAL A 384 -20.87 7.03 -6.86
N SER A 385 -21.97 7.44 -7.49
CA SER A 385 -22.91 6.56 -8.20
C SER A 385 -22.17 5.50 -9.03
N LEU A 386 -22.49 4.23 -8.78
CA LEU A 386 -21.86 3.12 -9.47
C LEU A 386 -22.38 2.99 -10.90
N GLY A 387 -21.48 2.64 -11.81
CA GLY A 387 -21.85 2.11 -13.11
C GLY A 387 -22.33 0.65 -13.02
N ARG A 388 -22.33 -0.03 -14.17
CA ARG A 388 -22.66 -1.45 -14.24
C ARG A 388 -21.73 -2.28 -13.35
N LEU A 389 -22.31 -3.10 -12.48
CA LEU A 389 -21.60 -4.15 -11.78
C LEU A 389 -21.28 -5.31 -12.72
N TYR A 390 -20.04 -5.76 -12.67
CA TYR A 390 -19.55 -6.94 -13.37
C TYR A 390 -19.36 -8.08 -12.38
N ARG A 391 -19.59 -9.30 -12.85
CA ARG A 391 -19.28 -10.52 -12.09
C ARG A 391 -17.93 -11.04 -12.53
N ASP A 392 -17.08 -11.31 -11.57
CA ASP A 392 -15.84 -12.02 -11.77
C ASP A 392 -16.08 -13.54 -11.55
N PRO A 393 -15.99 -14.37 -12.60
CA PRO A 393 -16.42 -15.78 -12.56
C PRO A 393 -15.51 -16.75 -11.78
N ALA A 394 -14.74 -16.27 -10.79
CA ALA A 394 -13.77 -17.01 -9.97
C ALA A 394 -12.44 -17.38 -10.66
N ALA A 395 -11.39 -17.36 -9.83
CA ALA A 395 -9.92 -17.33 -9.98
C ALA A 395 -9.23 -17.49 -11.36
N PRO A 396 -8.04 -16.87 -11.54
CA PRO A 396 -7.12 -17.25 -12.61
C PRO A 396 -6.83 -18.76 -12.55
N PRO A 397 -6.55 -19.41 -13.69
CA PRO A 397 -6.16 -20.82 -13.68
C PRO A 397 -4.96 -21.04 -12.74
N PRO A 398 -4.89 -22.18 -12.02
CA PRO A 398 -3.76 -22.46 -11.15
C PRO A 398 -2.46 -22.35 -11.95
N ALA A 399 -1.49 -21.61 -11.41
CA ALA A 399 -0.14 -21.58 -11.96
C ALA A 399 0.36 -23.03 -12.06
N ARG A 400 0.89 -23.43 -13.22
CA ARG A 400 1.56 -24.72 -13.32
C ARG A 400 2.75 -24.69 -12.34
N PRO A 401 2.97 -25.75 -11.54
CA PRO A 401 4.13 -25.81 -10.66
C PRO A 401 5.41 -25.52 -11.46
N SER A 402 6.27 -24.69 -10.88
CA SER A 402 7.58 -24.38 -11.46
C SER A 402 8.35 -25.69 -11.70
N GLN A 403 9.04 -25.78 -12.84
CA GLN A 403 9.99 -26.87 -13.10
C GLN A 403 11.30 -26.68 -12.29
N GLU A 404 11.21 -26.22 -11.04
CA GLU A 404 12.32 -26.28 -10.09
C GLU A 404 12.15 -27.52 -9.22
N SER A 405 12.20 -28.67 -9.88
CA SER A 405 12.53 -29.95 -9.28
C SER A 405 13.14 -30.86 -10.35
N ARG A 406 14.25 -30.41 -10.95
CA ARG A 406 15.25 -31.24 -11.60
C ARG A 406 16.61 -30.56 -11.59
#